data_AF-A0A423Q159-F1
#
_entry.id   AF-A0A423Q159-F1
#
_cell.length_a   1.000
_cell.length_b   1.000
_cell.length_c   1.000
_cell.angle_alpha   90.00
_cell.angle_beta   90.00
_cell.angle_gamma   90.00
#
_symmetry.space_group_name_H-M   'P 1'
#
loop_
_entity.id
_entity.type
_entity.pdbx_description
1 polymer ?
#
loop_
_entity_poly.entity_id
_entity_poly.type
_entity_poly.pdbx_seq_one_letter_code
_entity_poly.pdbx_strand_id
1 'polypeptide(L)'
;MSDWLMSVPAFIVAIGILVAVHEYGHFWVARRMGVKVLRYSIGFGTRIWGFTGRRSGVEYWLSAIPLGGYVKMLDEREGAVAESEKPYAFNRQHPAKRIAIVAAGPGVNFLFAILAYWFVFMIGVAGIKPVIGPVADGTLAAASGLQARDEIVAIDDRAVGDWQELRLTLLDRGLDGDPITLDVARPDAGRRSITIDLSSAPSDPEALFERLGLAPYQPPATPRIAGVVDDSPAARAGLESGDDVTAIDGRALDSPQALVDYVQARPGERVELDVTRDGERLTLPVTLARVDSDDGEPRGQLGARIGVDAAAWDAMRTTRQLGPLAAIPAAVDKTWEVSALTVRLMARMVTGDVSWRNVSGPIQIANIAGQTASVGLEAFVGFLALVSVSLAVLNLLPVPVLDGGHLLYYSIEWIRGRPLSEAVQVAGQQAGMVALLMLMTLAFYNDILRLLG
;
A
#
# COMPACT_ATOMS: atom_id res chain seq x y z
N MET A 1 -0.76 10.95 18.65
CA MET A 1 -2.24 11.00 18.76
C MET A 1 -2.92 11.66 17.57
N SER A 2 -2.29 12.62 16.86
CA SER A 2 -2.82 13.22 15.61
C SER A 2 -3.08 12.21 14.48
N ASP A 3 -2.24 11.18 14.39
CA ASP A 3 -2.21 10.34 13.18
C ASP A 3 -3.38 9.34 13.14
N TRP A 4 -3.87 8.89 14.30
CA TRP A 4 -5.03 8.00 14.41
C TRP A 4 -6.35 8.68 14.04
N LEU A 5 -6.48 9.98 14.34
CA LEU A 5 -7.66 10.80 14.01
C LEU A 5 -7.88 10.92 12.51
N MET A 6 -6.82 10.83 11.70
CA MET A 6 -6.91 10.84 10.23
C MET A 6 -6.91 9.43 9.63
N SER A 7 -6.14 8.49 10.20
CA SER A 7 -6.00 7.14 9.67
C SER A 7 -7.29 6.33 9.71
N VAL A 8 -8.05 6.38 10.82
CA VAL A 8 -9.29 5.60 10.94
C VAL A 8 -10.38 6.10 9.96
N PRO A 9 -10.69 7.40 9.86
CA PRO A 9 -11.64 7.88 8.86
C PRO A 9 -11.18 7.60 7.42
N ALA A 10 -9.91 7.85 7.10
CA ALA A 10 -9.37 7.59 5.77
C ALA A 10 -9.47 6.10 5.40
N PHE A 11 -9.19 5.21 6.35
CA PHE A 11 -9.37 3.77 6.19
C PHE A 11 -10.83 3.37 5.92
N ILE A 12 -11.77 3.88 6.72
CA ILE A 12 -13.20 3.59 6.55
C ILE A 12 -13.70 4.07 5.19
N VAL A 13 -13.28 5.26 4.76
CA VAL A 13 -13.61 5.80 3.44
C VAL A 13 -13.00 4.93 2.34
N ALA A 14 -11.72 4.57 2.46
CA ALA A 14 -11.03 3.76 1.46
C ALA A 14 -11.68 2.38 1.28
N ILE A 15 -11.83 1.62 2.37
CA ILE A 15 -12.47 0.30 2.32
C ILE A 15 -13.93 0.41 1.90
N GLY A 16 -14.67 1.41 2.39
CA GLY A 16 -16.05 1.64 2.02
C GLY A 16 -16.24 1.86 0.51
N ILE A 17 -15.37 2.67 -0.11
CA ILE A 17 -15.37 2.89 -1.56
C ILE A 17 -15.05 1.59 -2.31
N LEU A 18 -13.96 0.91 -1.94
CA LEU A 18 -13.48 -0.27 -2.66
C LEU A 18 -14.49 -1.43 -2.60
N VAL A 19 -15.06 -1.68 -1.42
CA VAL A 19 -16.12 -2.65 -1.23
C VAL A 19 -17.35 -2.25 -2.03
N ALA A 20 -17.80 -1.00 -1.95
CA ALA A 20 -18.97 -0.56 -2.69
C ALA A 20 -18.79 -0.73 -4.21
N VAL A 21 -17.62 -0.38 -4.75
CA VAL A 21 -17.31 -0.59 -6.17
C VAL A 21 -17.36 -2.08 -6.52
N HIS A 22 -16.73 -2.93 -5.71
CA HIS A 22 -16.73 -4.38 -5.91
C HIS A 22 -18.15 -4.98 -5.92
N GLU A 23 -18.93 -4.71 -4.87
CA GLU A 23 -20.31 -5.19 -4.76
C GLU A 23 -21.19 -4.65 -5.89
N TYR A 24 -20.93 -3.41 -6.34
CA TYR A 24 -21.65 -2.81 -7.46
C TYR A 24 -21.46 -3.63 -8.75
N GLY A 25 -20.29 -4.24 -8.96
CA GLY A 25 -20.04 -5.14 -10.08
C GLY A 25 -20.99 -6.32 -10.11
N HIS A 26 -21.07 -7.08 -9.01
CA HIS A 26 -22.01 -8.19 -8.87
C HIS A 26 -23.45 -7.72 -9.06
N PHE A 27 -23.84 -6.63 -8.39
CA PHE A 27 -25.17 -6.05 -8.47
C PHE A 27 -25.58 -5.69 -9.89
N TRP A 28 -24.71 -4.97 -10.60
CA TRP A 28 -25.00 -4.45 -11.92
C TRP A 28 -25.14 -5.57 -12.94
N VAL A 29 -24.22 -6.54 -12.95
CA VAL A 29 -24.29 -7.68 -13.87
C VAL A 29 -25.45 -8.61 -13.52
N ALA A 30 -25.72 -8.88 -12.23
CA ALA A 30 -26.85 -9.71 -11.80
C ALA A 30 -28.17 -9.17 -12.37
N ARG A 31 -28.41 -7.87 -12.19
CA ARG A 31 -29.63 -7.23 -12.70
C ARG A 31 -29.72 -7.25 -14.22
N ARG A 32 -28.60 -7.03 -14.91
CA ARG A 32 -28.56 -7.04 -16.38
C ARG A 32 -28.79 -8.45 -16.96
N MET A 33 -28.42 -9.48 -16.22
CA MET A 33 -28.62 -10.89 -16.60
C MET A 33 -29.99 -11.45 -16.20
N GLY A 34 -30.84 -10.63 -15.58
CA GLY A 34 -32.20 -10.98 -15.17
C GLY A 34 -32.28 -11.67 -13.80
N VAL A 35 -31.22 -11.65 -13.00
CA VAL A 35 -31.27 -12.17 -11.62
C VAL A 35 -31.92 -11.14 -10.71
N LYS A 36 -32.88 -11.59 -9.89
CA LYS A 36 -33.53 -10.73 -8.91
C LYS A 36 -32.56 -10.48 -7.75
N VAL A 37 -32.22 -9.22 -7.51
CA VAL A 37 -31.44 -8.81 -6.34
C VAL A 37 -32.38 -8.36 -5.24
N LEU A 38 -32.17 -8.86 -4.03
CA LEU A 38 -32.97 -8.52 -2.86
C LEU A 38 -32.32 -7.38 -2.07
N ARG A 39 -31.01 -7.43 -1.89
CA ARG A 39 -30.27 -6.44 -1.09
C ARG A 39 -28.92 -6.11 -1.69
N TYR A 40 -28.55 -4.85 -1.56
CA TYR A 40 -27.22 -4.32 -1.78
C TYR A 40 -26.75 -3.68 -0.46
N SER A 41 -25.75 -4.26 0.19
CA SER A 41 -25.26 -3.79 1.49
C SER A 41 -23.81 -3.38 1.40
N ILE A 42 -23.51 -2.18 1.89
CA ILE A 42 -22.15 -1.76 2.23
C ILE A 42 -22.01 -1.95 3.74
N GLY A 43 -21.06 -2.78 4.15
CA GLY A 43 -20.88 -3.22 5.52
C GLY A 43 -21.66 -4.48 5.87
N PHE A 44 -21.32 -5.04 7.04
CA PHE A 44 -21.97 -6.17 7.68
C PHE A 44 -22.73 -5.78 8.97
N GLY A 45 -23.58 -6.69 9.44
CA GLY A 45 -24.29 -6.55 10.71
C GLY A 45 -25.59 -5.76 10.61
N THR A 46 -25.86 -4.95 11.63
CA THR A 46 -27.12 -4.19 11.75
C THR A 46 -27.13 -3.01 10.78
N ARG A 47 -28.31 -2.75 10.20
CA ARG A 47 -28.55 -1.60 9.32
C ARG A 47 -28.53 -0.31 10.13
N ILE A 48 -27.56 0.57 9.87
CA ILE A 48 -27.55 1.94 10.38
C ILE A 48 -28.51 2.80 9.57
N TRP A 49 -28.40 2.70 8.24
CA TRP A 49 -29.20 3.49 7.32
C TRP A 49 -29.53 2.69 6.07
N GLY A 50 -30.56 3.10 5.34
CA GLY A 50 -30.86 2.51 4.03
C GLY A 50 -32.22 2.92 3.51
N PHE A 51 -32.55 2.42 2.33
CA PHE A 51 -33.87 2.61 1.72
C PHE A 51 -34.21 1.46 0.78
N THR A 52 -35.49 1.30 0.45
CA THR A 52 -35.94 0.32 -0.55
C THR A 52 -36.28 1.04 -1.85
N GLY A 53 -35.64 0.62 -2.95
CA GLY A 53 -35.88 1.21 -4.26
C GLY A 53 -37.30 0.96 -4.73
N ARG A 54 -38.15 1.99 -4.81
CA ARG A 54 -39.59 1.87 -5.12
C ARG A 54 -39.89 1.10 -6.42
N ARG A 55 -39.04 1.26 -7.44
CA ARG A 55 -39.19 0.57 -8.74
C ARG A 55 -38.51 -0.79 -8.80
N SER A 56 -37.43 -0.98 -8.06
CA SER A 56 -36.63 -2.20 -8.13
C SER A 56 -36.91 -3.21 -7.03
N GLY A 57 -37.56 -2.81 -5.94
CA GLY A 57 -37.75 -3.63 -4.74
C GLY A 57 -36.47 -3.92 -3.95
N VAL A 58 -35.30 -3.54 -4.46
CA VAL A 58 -33.99 -3.76 -3.84
C VAL A 58 -33.86 -2.94 -2.56
N GLU A 59 -33.39 -3.57 -1.49
CA GLU A 59 -32.97 -2.92 -0.26
C GLU A 59 -31.53 -2.43 -0.37
N TYR A 60 -31.28 -1.14 -0.18
CA TYR A 60 -29.93 -0.55 -0.12
C TYR A 60 -29.60 -0.28 1.34
N TRP A 61 -28.58 -0.95 1.87
CA TRP A 61 -28.18 -0.90 3.28
C TRP A 61 -26.79 -0.29 3.45
N LEU A 62 -26.66 0.55 4.47
CA LEU A 62 -25.40 0.92 5.08
C LEU A 62 -25.38 0.31 6.48
N SER A 63 -24.45 -0.60 6.72
CA SER A 63 -24.41 -1.43 7.93
C SER A 63 -23.29 -1.01 8.89
N ALA A 64 -23.37 -1.45 10.14
CA ALA A 64 -22.50 -0.97 11.21
C ALA A 64 -21.01 -1.32 11.08
N ILE A 65 -20.70 -2.46 10.48
CA ILE A 65 -19.31 -2.93 10.34
C ILE A 65 -18.82 -2.62 8.92
N PRO A 66 -17.89 -1.67 8.71
CA PRO A 66 -17.46 -1.23 7.37
C PRO A 66 -16.47 -2.18 6.68
N LEU A 67 -16.19 -3.35 7.26
CA LEU A 67 -15.18 -4.31 6.81
C LEU A 67 -15.73 -5.32 5.79
N GLY A 68 -16.32 -4.83 4.71
CA GLY A 68 -16.86 -5.66 3.61
C GLY A 68 -18.30 -5.30 3.24
N GLY A 69 -18.93 -6.08 2.38
CA GLY A 69 -20.25 -5.83 1.84
C GLY A 69 -20.85 -7.11 1.28
N TYR A 70 -22.07 -7.05 0.78
CA TYR A 70 -22.66 -8.17 0.05
C TYR A 70 -23.83 -7.74 -0.84
N VAL A 71 -23.99 -8.45 -1.96
CA VAL A 71 -25.19 -8.45 -2.79
C VAL A 71 -26.01 -9.71 -2.54
N LYS A 72 -27.14 -9.58 -1.86
CA LYS A 72 -28.08 -10.70 -1.67
C LYS A 72 -28.92 -10.89 -2.92
N MET A 73 -28.67 -11.98 -3.63
CA MET A 73 -29.45 -12.41 -4.79
C MET A 73 -30.57 -13.36 -4.36
N LEU A 74 -31.64 -13.43 -5.15
CA LEU A 74 -32.68 -14.43 -4.93
C LEU A 74 -32.09 -15.82 -5.17
N ASP A 75 -32.10 -16.69 -4.18
CA ASP A 75 -31.56 -18.05 -4.28
C ASP A 75 -32.41 -19.00 -3.43
N GLU A 76 -32.76 -20.16 -3.98
CA GLU A 76 -33.57 -21.18 -3.29
C GLU A 76 -32.83 -21.84 -2.12
N ARG A 77 -31.50 -21.74 -2.07
CA ARG A 77 -30.69 -22.29 -0.96
C ARG A 77 -30.77 -21.44 0.30
N GLU A 78 -31.10 -20.15 0.17
CA GLU A 78 -31.17 -19.21 1.29
C GLU A 78 -32.59 -19.04 1.86
N GLY A 79 -33.61 -19.59 1.21
CA GLY A 79 -34.99 -19.50 1.66
C GLY A 79 -36.01 -19.92 0.61
N ALA A 80 -37.29 -19.93 1.00
CA ALA A 80 -38.38 -20.27 0.09
C ALA A 80 -38.55 -19.20 -1.01
N VAL A 81 -38.62 -19.64 -2.26
CA VAL A 81 -38.84 -18.77 -3.44
C VAL A 81 -40.18 -19.11 -4.07
N ALA A 82 -41.02 -18.09 -4.29
CA ALA A 82 -42.31 -18.27 -4.96
C ALA A 82 -42.15 -18.82 -6.38
N GLU A 83 -43.07 -19.67 -6.85
CA GLU A 83 -42.98 -20.32 -8.17
C GLU A 83 -42.76 -19.33 -9.32
N SER A 84 -43.43 -18.18 -9.27
CA SER A 84 -43.31 -17.11 -10.27
C SER A 84 -41.95 -16.41 -10.28
N GLU A 85 -41.17 -16.52 -9.20
CA GLU A 85 -39.88 -15.85 -9.06
C GLU A 85 -38.67 -16.77 -9.30
N LYS A 86 -38.89 -18.09 -9.32
CA LYS A 86 -37.86 -19.10 -9.57
C LYS A 86 -37.05 -18.86 -10.86
N PRO A 87 -37.61 -18.41 -11.99
CA PRO A 87 -36.82 -18.11 -13.19
C PRO A 87 -35.77 -17.01 -12.98
N TYR A 88 -35.94 -16.15 -11.97
CA TYR A 88 -35.02 -15.06 -11.63
C TYR A 88 -34.05 -15.42 -10.50
N ALA A 89 -34.13 -16.66 -9.97
CA ALA A 89 -33.25 -17.14 -8.93
C ALA A 89 -31.84 -17.42 -9.50
N PHE A 90 -30.81 -17.05 -8.74
CA PHE A 90 -29.41 -17.13 -9.12
C PHE A 90 -28.96 -18.57 -9.34
N ASN A 91 -29.26 -19.48 -8.40
CA ASN A 91 -28.93 -20.90 -8.49
C ASN A 91 -29.50 -21.60 -9.74
N ARG A 92 -30.60 -21.10 -10.31
CA ARG A 92 -31.22 -21.64 -11.54
C ARG A 92 -30.67 -21.07 -12.84
N GLN A 93 -29.86 -20.02 -12.79
CA GLN A 93 -29.28 -19.44 -14.00
C GLN A 93 -28.24 -20.36 -14.62
N HIS A 94 -28.10 -20.26 -15.95
CA HIS A 94 -27.04 -20.93 -16.67
C HIS A 94 -25.65 -20.62 -16.07
N PRO A 95 -24.72 -21.60 -15.94
CA PRO A 95 -23.41 -21.40 -15.33
C PRO A 95 -22.66 -20.17 -15.86
N ALA A 96 -22.68 -19.93 -17.17
CA ALA A 96 -22.05 -18.76 -17.79
C ALA A 96 -22.57 -17.41 -17.24
N LYS A 97 -23.87 -17.30 -16.92
CA LYS A 97 -24.42 -16.08 -16.28
C LYS A 97 -23.88 -15.93 -14.86
N ARG A 98 -23.83 -17.02 -14.08
CA ARG A 98 -23.31 -17.00 -12.71
C ARG A 98 -21.82 -16.66 -12.69
N ILE A 99 -21.04 -17.24 -13.60
CA ILE A 99 -19.62 -16.89 -13.82
C ILE A 99 -19.48 -15.40 -14.14
N ALA A 100 -20.26 -14.87 -15.08
CA ALA A 100 -20.21 -13.45 -15.42
C ALA A 100 -20.56 -12.54 -14.23
N ILE A 101 -21.55 -12.91 -13.41
CA ILE A 101 -21.95 -12.15 -12.22
C ILE A 101 -20.84 -12.17 -11.15
N VAL A 102 -20.25 -13.33 -10.88
CA VAL A 102 -19.18 -13.44 -9.87
C VAL A 102 -17.91 -12.76 -10.37
N ALA A 103 -17.53 -12.93 -11.64
CA ALA A 103 -16.36 -12.25 -12.20
C ALA A 103 -16.52 -10.72 -12.28
N ALA A 104 -17.76 -10.22 -12.24
CA ALA A 104 -18.04 -8.80 -12.33
C ALA A 104 -17.46 -8.00 -11.16
N GLY A 105 -17.47 -8.53 -9.93
CA GLY A 105 -16.95 -7.84 -8.75
C GLY A 105 -15.45 -7.53 -8.88
N PRO A 106 -14.58 -8.53 -9.09
CA PRO A 106 -13.16 -8.28 -9.36
C PRO A 106 -12.93 -7.49 -10.66
N GLY A 107 -13.76 -7.73 -11.69
CA GLY A 107 -13.67 -7.01 -12.96
C GLY A 107 -13.88 -5.51 -12.84
N VAL A 108 -14.85 -5.05 -12.03
CA VAL A 108 -15.06 -3.61 -11.80
C VAL A 108 -13.99 -3.01 -10.90
N ASN A 109 -13.33 -3.78 -10.03
CA ASN A 109 -12.15 -3.30 -9.30
C ASN A 109 -10.98 -3.03 -10.24
N PHE A 110 -10.69 -3.92 -11.20
CA PHE A 110 -9.70 -3.60 -12.24
C PHE A 110 -10.07 -2.36 -13.05
N LEU A 111 -11.34 -2.22 -13.44
CA LEU A 111 -11.81 -1.03 -14.13
C LEU A 111 -11.64 0.23 -13.28
N PHE A 112 -11.99 0.17 -12.00
CA PHE A 112 -11.80 1.27 -11.07
C PHE A 112 -10.34 1.64 -10.91
N ALA A 113 -9.43 0.66 -10.77
CA ALA A 113 -8.01 0.90 -10.69
C ALA A 113 -7.46 1.60 -11.95
N ILE A 114 -7.88 1.16 -13.15
CA ILE A 114 -7.50 1.81 -14.41
C ILE A 114 -8.00 3.26 -14.44
N LEU A 115 -9.27 3.50 -14.07
CA LEU A 115 -9.82 4.85 -14.02
C LEU A 115 -9.14 5.74 -12.98
N ALA A 116 -8.79 5.18 -11.83
CA ALA A 116 -8.11 5.88 -10.75
C ALA A 116 -6.66 6.24 -11.13
N TYR A 117 -5.88 5.30 -11.70
CA TYR A 117 -4.55 5.60 -12.22
C TYR A 117 -4.60 6.58 -13.39
N TRP A 118 -5.58 6.45 -14.29
CA TRP A 118 -5.79 7.40 -15.37
C TRP A 118 -6.00 8.82 -14.85
N PHE A 119 -6.86 8.99 -13.86
CA PHE A 119 -7.10 10.28 -13.19
C PHE A 119 -5.84 10.82 -12.50
N VAL A 120 -5.10 9.96 -11.80
CA VAL A 120 -3.85 10.30 -11.11
C VAL A 120 -2.77 10.76 -12.10
N PHE A 121 -2.60 10.07 -13.24
CA PHE A 121 -1.69 10.49 -14.30
C PHE A 121 -2.10 11.80 -14.98
N MET A 122 -3.41 12.08 -15.06
CA MET A 122 -3.91 13.34 -15.61
C MET A 122 -3.66 14.54 -14.69
N ILE A 123 -3.84 14.38 -13.38
CA ILE A 123 -3.56 15.43 -12.40
C ILE A 123 -2.04 15.65 -12.27
N GLY A 124 -1.28 14.57 -12.39
CA GLY A 124 0.14 14.55 -12.16
C GLY A 124 0.45 13.82 -10.86
N VAL A 125 1.39 12.88 -10.93
CA VAL A 125 1.87 12.15 -9.75
C VAL A 125 3.06 12.90 -9.20
N ALA A 126 2.90 13.49 -8.00
CA ALA A 126 4.03 14.01 -7.25
C ALA A 126 4.84 12.83 -6.70
N GLY A 127 5.95 12.52 -7.36
CA GLY A 127 6.91 11.51 -6.94
C GLY A 127 8.19 12.15 -6.41
N ILE A 128 9.04 11.34 -5.79
CA ILE A 128 10.43 11.70 -5.51
C ILE A 128 11.26 11.26 -6.72
N LYS A 129 12.16 12.10 -7.21
CA LYS A 129 13.08 11.75 -8.30
C LYS A 129 13.88 10.48 -7.93
N PRO A 130 14.17 9.60 -8.89
CA PRO A 130 14.92 8.35 -8.66
C PRO A 130 16.43 8.60 -8.48
N VAL A 131 16.80 9.58 -7.65
CA VAL A 131 18.20 9.92 -7.32
C VAL A 131 18.64 9.12 -6.11
N ILE A 132 19.75 8.41 -6.23
CA ILE A 132 20.24 7.53 -5.17
C ILE A 132 21.05 8.30 -4.11
N GLY A 133 20.80 7.95 -2.84
CA GLY A 133 21.53 8.45 -1.68
C GLY A 133 22.91 7.82 -1.53
N PRO A 134 23.55 8.01 -0.36
CA PRO A 134 24.79 7.30 -0.02
C PRO A 134 24.63 5.80 -0.19
N VAL A 135 25.59 5.17 -0.87
CA VAL A 135 25.60 3.73 -1.11
C VAL A 135 26.55 3.09 -0.10
N ALA A 136 26.03 2.20 0.75
CA ALA A 136 26.82 1.55 1.77
C ALA A 136 27.77 0.48 1.19
N ASP A 137 28.96 0.35 1.78
CA ASP A 137 29.93 -0.68 1.40
C ASP A 137 29.32 -2.09 1.57
N GLY A 138 29.73 -3.03 0.71
CA GLY A 138 29.28 -4.42 0.75
C GLY A 138 27.90 -4.69 0.12
N THR A 139 27.24 -3.66 -0.42
CA THR A 139 25.96 -3.76 -1.14
C THR A 139 26.15 -4.07 -2.63
N LEU A 140 25.10 -4.56 -3.31
CA LEU A 140 25.15 -4.81 -4.76
C LEU A 140 25.31 -3.50 -5.55
N ALA A 141 24.68 -2.41 -5.09
CA ALA A 141 24.85 -1.10 -5.70
C ALA A 141 26.31 -0.64 -5.63
N ALA A 142 26.98 -0.76 -4.47
CA ALA A 142 28.39 -0.39 -4.33
C ALA A 142 29.28 -1.23 -5.27
N ALA A 143 29.05 -2.54 -5.35
CA ALA A 143 29.81 -3.44 -6.21
C ALA A 143 29.67 -3.12 -7.71
N SER A 144 28.52 -2.57 -8.12
CA SER A 144 28.25 -2.17 -9.51
C SER A 144 28.84 -0.81 -9.90
N GLY A 145 29.36 -0.03 -8.95
CA GLY A 145 29.92 1.31 -9.21
C GLY A 145 28.87 2.43 -9.28
N LEU A 146 27.65 2.16 -8.79
CA LEU A 146 26.69 3.21 -8.46
C LEU A 146 27.27 4.12 -7.38
N GLN A 147 27.00 5.41 -7.49
CA GLN A 147 27.43 6.37 -6.47
C GLN A 147 26.29 7.32 -6.12
N ALA A 148 26.37 7.90 -4.93
CA ALA A 148 25.43 8.91 -4.49
C ALA A 148 25.24 10.00 -5.57
N ARG A 149 23.99 10.44 -5.72
CA ARG A 149 23.51 11.40 -6.73
C ARG A 149 23.40 10.89 -8.16
N ASP A 150 23.63 9.61 -8.44
CA ASP A 150 23.19 9.05 -9.72
C ASP A 150 21.65 9.07 -9.78
N GLU A 151 21.10 9.55 -10.89
CA GLU A 151 19.66 9.50 -11.19
C GLU A 151 19.38 8.30 -12.09
N ILE A 152 18.60 7.33 -11.60
CA ILE A 152 18.23 6.15 -12.38
C ILE A 152 17.07 6.52 -13.31
N VAL A 153 17.32 6.57 -14.62
CA VAL A 153 16.33 6.99 -15.63
C VAL A 153 15.64 5.81 -16.30
N ALA A 154 16.25 4.62 -16.30
CA ALA A 154 15.65 3.40 -16.81
C ALA A 154 16.26 2.14 -16.18
N ILE A 155 15.49 1.04 -16.21
CA ILE A 155 15.92 -0.33 -15.91
C ILE A 155 15.62 -1.19 -17.14
N ASP A 156 16.67 -1.68 -17.78
CA ASP A 156 16.65 -2.29 -19.10
C ASP A 156 15.89 -1.38 -20.08
N ASP A 157 14.84 -1.87 -20.74
CA ASP A 157 14.03 -1.09 -21.67
C ASP A 157 12.91 -0.26 -21.00
N ARG A 158 12.81 -0.27 -19.66
CA ARG A 158 11.73 0.40 -18.92
C ARG A 158 12.19 1.73 -18.34
N ALA A 159 11.64 2.84 -18.83
CA ALA A 159 11.86 4.16 -18.25
C ALA A 159 11.28 4.24 -16.83
N VAL A 160 11.98 4.95 -15.95
CA VAL A 160 11.59 5.16 -14.56
C VAL A 160 11.48 6.66 -14.30
N GLY A 161 10.28 7.11 -13.93
CA GLY A 161 9.98 8.52 -13.70
C GLY A 161 10.12 8.97 -12.25
N ASP A 162 9.99 8.05 -11.30
CA ASP A 162 10.03 8.34 -9.86
C ASP A 162 10.54 7.16 -9.03
N TRP A 163 10.80 7.42 -7.75
CA TRP A 163 11.32 6.43 -6.80
C TRP A 163 10.36 5.25 -6.56
N GLN A 164 9.05 5.45 -6.66
CA GLN A 164 8.07 4.38 -6.46
C GLN A 164 8.07 3.42 -7.65
N GLU A 165 8.13 3.95 -8.88
CA GLU A 165 8.29 3.17 -10.11
C GLU A 165 9.64 2.45 -10.14
N LEU A 166 10.71 3.10 -9.68
CA LEU A 166 12.02 2.48 -9.51
C LEU A 166 11.92 1.24 -8.61
N ARG A 167 11.34 1.43 -7.42
CA ARG A 167 11.19 0.39 -6.40
C ARG A 167 10.35 -0.79 -6.91
N LEU A 168 9.22 -0.51 -7.57
CA LEU A 168 8.35 -1.57 -8.11
C LEU A 168 9.04 -2.35 -9.23
N THR A 169 9.77 -1.66 -10.11
CA THR A 169 10.51 -2.30 -11.21
C THR A 169 11.66 -3.16 -10.69
N LEU A 170 12.44 -2.66 -9.73
CA LEU A 170 13.49 -3.43 -9.07
C LEU A 170 12.95 -4.66 -8.34
N LEU A 171 11.78 -4.54 -7.71
CA LEU A 171 11.14 -5.67 -7.06
C LEU A 171 10.73 -6.74 -8.08
N ASP A 172 10.05 -6.36 -9.17
CA ASP A 172 9.63 -7.29 -10.23
C ASP A 172 10.83 -8.06 -10.84
N ARG A 173 11.92 -7.33 -11.15
CA ARG A 173 13.15 -7.91 -11.71
C ARG A 173 13.96 -8.70 -10.67
N GLY A 174 13.99 -8.25 -9.42
CA GLY A 174 14.66 -8.94 -8.33
C GLY A 174 14.07 -10.32 -8.04
N LEU A 175 12.78 -10.52 -8.33
CA LEU A 175 12.20 -11.87 -8.30
C LEU A 175 12.84 -12.75 -9.39
N ASP A 176 13.07 -12.26 -10.59
CA ASP A 176 13.67 -13.09 -11.67
C ASP A 176 15.11 -13.53 -11.35
N GLY A 177 15.86 -12.70 -10.61
CA GLY A 177 17.27 -12.99 -10.25
C GLY A 177 18.25 -12.77 -11.41
N ASP A 178 17.75 -12.33 -12.56
CA ASP A 178 18.56 -11.99 -13.72
C ASP A 178 19.32 -10.67 -13.51
N PRO A 179 20.52 -10.51 -14.11
CA PRO A 179 21.20 -9.22 -14.12
C PRO A 179 20.35 -8.14 -14.78
N ILE A 180 20.34 -6.96 -14.19
CA ILE A 180 19.61 -5.80 -14.72
C ILE A 180 20.59 -4.72 -15.16
N THR A 181 20.22 -3.95 -16.19
CA THR A 181 20.98 -2.78 -16.64
C THR A 181 20.27 -1.51 -16.21
N LEU A 182 20.93 -0.70 -15.40
CA LEU A 182 20.47 0.61 -15.00
C LEU A 182 21.05 1.67 -15.93
N ASP A 183 20.20 2.45 -16.58
CA ASP A 183 20.65 3.70 -17.19
C ASP A 183 20.63 4.79 -16.13
N VAL A 184 21.81 5.35 -15.85
CA VAL A 184 21.96 6.43 -14.88
C VAL A 184 22.41 7.71 -15.54
N ALA A 185 21.85 8.83 -15.09
CA ALA A 185 22.23 10.17 -15.47
C ALA A 185 22.88 10.87 -14.26
N ARG A 186 23.97 11.59 -14.50
CA ARG A 186 24.55 12.52 -13.52
C ARG A 186 24.73 13.89 -14.17
N PRO A 187 24.41 14.99 -13.48
CA PRO A 187 24.58 16.35 -14.02
C PRO A 187 25.98 16.60 -14.59
N ASP A 188 27.03 16.09 -13.92
CA ASP A 188 28.42 16.40 -14.24
C ASP A 188 29.12 15.34 -15.12
N ALA A 189 28.52 14.15 -15.29
CA ALA A 189 29.17 13.00 -15.94
C ALA A 189 28.39 12.39 -17.10
N GLY A 190 27.22 12.96 -17.45
CA GLY A 190 26.38 12.47 -18.54
C GLY A 190 25.64 11.18 -18.20
N ARG A 191 25.26 10.43 -19.23
CA ARG A 191 24.55 9.14 -19.10
C ARG A 191 25.53 7.97 -19.20
N ARG A 192 25.34 6.96 -18.37
CA ARG A 192 26.06 5.68 -18.41
C ARG A 192 25.14 4.54 -18.02
N SER A 193 25.44 3.34 -18.51
CA SER A 193 24.72 2.12 -18.13
C SER A 193 25.54 1.34 -17.10
N ILE A 194 24.89 0.85 -16.06
CA ILE A 194 25.49 0.09 -14.96
C ILE A 194 24.73 -1.23 -14.84
N THR A 195 25.43 -2.36 -14.89
CA THR A 195 24.81 -3.67 -14.67
C THR A 195 24.89 -4.05 -13.20
N ILE A 196 23.74 -4.42 -12.61
CA ILE A 196 23.66 -5.03 -11.29
C ILE A 196 23.35 -6.51 -11.45
N ASP A 197 24.19 -7.35 -10.86
CA ASP A 197 23.95 -8.79 -10.78
C ASP A 197 23.00 -9.10 -9.61
N LEU A 198 21.81 -9.61 -9.92
CA LEU A 198 20.79 -9.99 -8.96
C LEU A 198 20.78 -11.50 -8.65
N SER A 199 21.71 -12.28 -9.18
CA SER A 199 21.74 -13.74 -8.99
C SER A 199 21.91 -14.17 -7.53
N SER A 200 22.51 -13.29 -6.72
CA SER A 200 22.67 -13.46 -5.27
C SER A 200 21.66 -12.65 -4.44
N ALA A 201 20.73 -11.96 -5.09
CA ALA A 201 19.74 -11.14 -4.41
C ALA A 201 18.65 -12.04 -3.80
N PRO A 202 18.25 -11.80 -2.55
CA PRO A 202 17.15 -12.54 -1.95
C PRO A 202 15.83 -12.19 -2.64
N SER A 203 14.93 -13.17 -2.72
CA SER A 203 13.59 -12.97 -3.30
C SER A 203 12.66 -12.19 -2.38
N ASP A 204 12.95 -12.15 -1.07
CA ASP A 204 12.17 -11.38 -0.11
C ASP A 204 12.36 -9.87 -0.34
N PRO A 205 11.27 -9.08 -0.47
CA PRO A 205 11.37 -7.65 -0.77
C PRO A 205 12.24 -6.84 0.20
N GLU A 206 12.15 -7.11 1.50
CA GLU A 206 12.88 -6.33 2.51
C GLU A 206 14.37 -6.63 2.43
N ALA A 207 14.72 -7.91 2.42
CA ALA A 207 16.10 -8.36 2.26
C ALA A 207 16.69 -7.95 0.90
N LEU A 208 15.86 -7.86 -0.15
CA LEU A 208 16.29 -7.42 -1.48
C LEU A 208 16.81 -5.98 -1.44
N PHE A 209 16.04 -5.05 -0.85
CA PHE A 209 16.44 -3.65 -0.79
C PHE A 209 17.61 -3.42 0.16
N GLU A 210 17.71 -4.19 1.25
CA GLU A 210 18.89 -4.19 2.12
C GLU A 210 20.14 -4.64 1.35
N ARG A 211 20.05 -5.74 0.59
CA ARG A 211 21.17 -6.28 -0.20
C ARG A 211 21.55 -5.37 -1.37
N LEU A 212 20.57 -4.73 -2.00
CA LEU A 212 20.77 -3.75 -3.05
C LEU A 212 21.51 -2.52 -2.52
N GLY A 213 21.17 -2.04 -1.31
CA GLY A 213 21.79 -0.86 -0.71
C GLY A 213 21.33 0.46 -1.34
N LEU A 214 20.10 0.49 -1.88
CA LEU A 214 19.53 1.65 -2.55
C LEU A 214 18.56 2.38 -1.63
N ALA A 215 18.82 3.66 -1.41
CA ALA A 215 17.93 4.57 -0.68
C ALA A 215 17.77 5.88 -1.46
N PRO A 216 16.64 6.59 -1.32
CA PRO A 216 16.45 7.87 -2.00
C PRO A 216 17.44 8.90 -1.45
N TYR A 217 17.98 9.73 -2.34
CA TYR A 217 18.83 10.84 -1.93
C TYR A 217 18.03 11.82 -1.07
N GLN A 218 18.53 12.06 0.14
CA GLN A 218 18.03 13.12 1.00
C GLN A 218 19.00 14.31 0.86
N PRO A 219 18.53 15.45 0.35
CA PRO A 219 19.34 16.65 0.32
C PRO A 219 19.83 17.01 1.73
N PRO A 220 21.09 17.47 1.87
CA PRO A 220 21.55 18.02 3.12
C PRO A 220 20.62 19.15 3.56
N ALA A 221 20.08 19.03 4.76
CA ALA A 221 19.18 20.01 5.34
C ALA A 221 19.56 20.17 6.80
N THR A 222 19.80 21.41 7.21
CA THR A 222 19.95 21.72 8.63
C THR A 222 18.66 21.30 9.34
N PRO A 223 18.73 20.44 10.37
CA PRO A 223 17.56 20.05 11.13
C PRO A 223 16.88 21.30 11.74
N ARG A 224 15.76 21.72 11.17
CA ARG A 224 14.95 22.80 11.72
C ARG A 224 13.92 22.24 12.69
N ILE A 225 13.71 22.84 13.85
CA ILE A 225 12.68 22.41 14.79
C ILE A 225 11.33 22.95 14.33
N ALA A 226 10.38 22.08 13.99
CA ALA A 226 9.00 22.45 13.64
C ALA A 226 8.11 22.61 14.88
N GLY A 227 8.47 21.97 15.98
CA GLY A 227 7.74 22.08 17.24
C GLY A 227 8.44 21.33 18.35
N VAL A 228 8.14 21.70 19.59
CA VAL A 228 8.70 21.08 20.78
C VAL A 228 7.57 20.45 21.58
N VAL A 229 7.79 19.24 22.09
CA VAL A 229 6.81 18.54 22.92
C VAL A 229 6.90 19.10 24.35
N ASP A 230 5.75 19.40 24.95
CA ASP A 230 5.70 19.89 26.34
C ASP A 230 6.34 18.87 27.31
N ASP A 231 6.97 19.38 28.37
CA ASP A 231 7.69 18.59 29.38
C ASP A 231 8.83 17.70 28.87
N SER A 232 9.28 17.90 27.63
CA SER A 232 10.39 17.15 27.02
C SER A 232 11.78 17.66 27.40
N PRO A 233 12.85 16.86 27.18
CA PRO A 233 14.23 17.35 27.21
C PRO A 233 14.48 18.61 26.37
N ALA A 234 13.93 18.67 25.15
CA ALA A 234 14.01 19.83 24.28
C ALA A 234 13.37 21.07 24.92
N ALA A 235 12.17 20.94 25.48
CA ALA A 235 11.49 22.05 26.16
C ALA A 235 12.30 22.57 27.37
N ARG A 236 12.83 21.64 28.19
CA ARG A 236 13.65 22.00 29.37
C ARG A 236 14.98 22.64 29.01
N ALA A 237 15.54 22.31 27.85
CA ALA A 237 16.74 22.94 27.32
C ALA A 237 16.48 24.31 26.68
N GLY A 238 15.21 24.72 26.56
CA GLY A 238 14.84 25.98 25.93
C GLY A 238 14.89 25.95 24.40
N LEU A 239 14.83 24.77 23.79
CA LEU A 239 14.67 24.63 22.34
C LEU A 239 13.30 25.17 21.92
N GLU A 240 13.23 25.85 20.79
CA GLU A 240 12.01 26.50 20.28
C GLU A 240 11.70 26.09 18.83
N SER A 241 10.44 26.25 18.42
CA SER A 241 10.08 26.10 17.01
C SER A 241 10.75 27.19 16.19
N GLY A 242 11.38 26.81 15.08
CA GLY A 242 12.18 27.69 14.23
C GLY A 242 13.68 27.50 14.39
N ASP A 243 14.16 26.89 15.48
CA ASP A 243 15.59 26.67 15.72
C ASP A 243 16.22 25.79 14.64
N ASP A 244 17.36 26.21 14.09
CA ASP A 244 18.17 25.39 13.18
C ASP A 244 19.29 24.70 13.95
N VAL A 245 19.22 23.39 14.14
CA VAL A 245 20.24 22.62 14.86
C VAL A 245 21.44 22.37 13.92
N THR A 246 22.50 23.15 14.10
CA THR A 246 23.69 23.13 13.24
C THR A 246 24.74 22.09 13.64
N ALA A 247 24.84 21.76 14.93
CA ALA A 247 25.78 20.75 15.42
C ALA A 247 25.26 20.09 16.72
N ILE A 248 25.84 18.93 17.03
CA ILE A 248 25.65 18.23 18.31
C ILE A 248 27.00 17.74 18.81
N ASP A 249 27.38 18.11 20.04
CA ASP A 249 28.71 17.86 20.65
C ASP A 249 29.88 18.24 19.71
N GLY A 250 29.78 19.39 19.04
CA GLY A 250 30.77 19.88 18.07
C GLY A 250 30.80 19.13 16.73
N ARG A 251 29.95 18.11 16.53
CA ARG A 251 29.77 17.44 15.24
C ARG A 251 28.72 18.18 14.42
N ALA A 252 29.12 18.73 13.28
CA ALA A 252 28.21 19.36 12.33
C ALA A 252 27.14 18.37 11.86
N LEU A 253 25.89 18.83 11.81
CA LEU A 253 24.74 18.07 11.32
C LEU A 253 24.36 18.54 9.93
N ASP A 254 24.27 17.59 9.00
CA ASP A 254 23.96 17.82 7.59
C ASP A 254 22.60 17.23 7.17
N SER A 255 21.92 16.51 8.08
CA SER A 255 20.58 15.97 7.82
C SER A 255 19.74 15.86 9.10
N PRO A 256 18.40 15.95 8.99
CA PRO A 256 17.49 15.59 10.08
C PRO A 256 17.72 14.19 10.65
N GLN A 257 18.02 13.21 9.78
CA GLN A 257 18.24 11.82 10.18
C GLN A 257 19.49 11.69 11.06
N ALA A 258 20.58 12.40 10.74
CA ALA A 258 21.79 12.38 11.56
C ALA A 258 21.55 12.85 13.00
N LEU A 259 20.67 13.84 13.20
CA LEU A 259 20.26 14.27 14.54
C LEU A 259 19.49 13.16 15.27
N VAL A 260 18.53 12.51 14.59
CA VAL A 260 17.74 11.42 15.17
C VAL A 260 18.62 10.24 15.56
N ASP A 261 19.49 9.78 14.67
CA ASP A 261 20.39 8.64 14.91
C ASP A 261 21.35 8.94 16.08
N TYR A 262 21.90 10.16 16.14
CA TYR A 262 22.80 10.56 17.21
C TYR A 262 22.11 10.58 18.57
N VAL A 263 20.87 11.08 18.62
CA VAL A 263 20.05 11.15 19.84
C VAL A 263 19.63 9.75 20.29
N GLN A 264 19.14 8.91 19.38
CA GLN A 264 18.65 7.56 19.74
C GLN A 264 19.75 6.69 20.33
N ALA A 265 20.99 6.83 19.84
CA ALA A 265 22.14 6.07 20.32
C ALA A 265 22.64 6.46 21.74
N ARG A 266 22.09 7.51 22.36
CA ARG A 266 22.60 8.10 23.63
C ARG A 266 21.52 8.25 24.71
N PRO A 267 20.92 7.15 25.18
CA PRO A 267 19.87 7.18 26.20
C PRO A 267 20.36 7.74 27.54
N GLY A 268 19.79 8.85 27.99
CA GLY A 268 20.10 9.45 29.30
C GLY A 268 21.36 10.32 29.34
N GLU A 269 22.09 10.44 28.22
CA GLU A 269 23.31 11.24 28.16
C GLU A 269 23.01 12.74 28.03
N ARG A 270 23.96 13.56 28.48
CA ARG A 270 23.95 15.01 28.27
C ARG A 270 24.73 15.32 27.01
N VAL A 271 24.08 16.03 26.09
CA VAL A 271 24.63 16.48 24.81
C VAL A 271 24.55 18.01 24.72
N GLU A 272 25.39 18.63 23.91
CA GLU A 272 25.34 20.06 23.61
C GLU A 272 24.83 20.27 22.18
N LEU A 273 23.70 20.96 22.04
CA LEU A 273 23.14 21.33 20.74
C LEU A 273 23.60 22.74 20.38
N ASP A 274 24.24 22.88 19.23
CA ASP A 274 24.50 24.19 18.64
C ASP A 274 23.35 24.54 17.69
N VAL A 275 22.56 25.54 18.08
CA VAL A 275 21.39 25.98 17.33
C VAL A 275 21.57 27.41 16.82
N THR A 276 20.97 27.71 15.67
CA THR A 276 20.82 29.08 15.17
C THR A 276 19.38 29.50 15.33
N ARG A 277 19.13 30.56 16.10
CA ARG A 277 17.81 31.17 16.34
C ARG A 277 17.86 32.61 15.87
N ASP A 278 17.00 32.97 14.91
CA ASP A 278 16.96 34.32 14.32
C ASP A 278 18.32 34.86 13.85
N GLY A 279 19.23 33.96 13.45
CA GLY A 279 20.59 34.29 13.02
C GLY A 279 21.65 34.34 14.14
N GLU A 280 21.24 34.23 15.40
CA GLU A 280 22.16 34.12 16.55
C GLU A 280 22.50 32.65 16.85
N ARG A 281 23.77 32.39 17.19
CA ARG A 281 24.22 31.05 17.60
C ARG A 281 24.05 30.87 19.10
N LEU A 282 23.35 29.82 19.49
CA LEU A 282 23.13 29.42 20.88
C LEU A 282 23.64 27.99 21.06
N THR A 283 24.25 27.71 22.21
CA THR A 283 24.62 26.35 22.61
C THR A 283 23.73 25.95 23.78
N LEU A 284 22.90 24.92 23.57
CA LEU A 284 21.91 24.43 24.51
C LEU A 284 22.33 23.06 25.06
N PRO A 285 22.69 22.95 26.34
CA PRO A 285 22.94 21.67 26.96
C PRO A 285 21.61 20.94 27.19
N VAL A 286 21.49 19.73 26.65
CA VAL A 286 20.29 18.89 26.74
C VAL A 286 20.62 17.55 27.37
N THR A 287 19.88 17.16 28.40
CA THR A 287 19.93 15.79 28.91
C THR A 287 18.83 14.97 28.24
N LEU A 288 19.22 14.05 27.36
CA LEU A 288 18.31 13.20 26.61
C LEU A 288 17.50 12.30 27.56
N ALA A 289 16.23 12.10 27.27
CA ALA A 289 15.42 11.13 28.01
C ALA A 289 15.83 9.72 27.58
N ARG A 290 15.87 8.79 28.54
CA ARG A 290 15.92 7.36 28.25
C ARG A 290 14.48 6.86 28.10
N VAL A 291 14.17 6.32 26.94
CA VAL A 291 12.90 5.67 26.65
C VAL A 291 13.20 4.23 26.31
N ASP A 292 12.51 3.30 26.98
CA ASP A 292 12.60 1.90 26.61
C ASP A 292 11.94 1.75 25.23
N SER A 293 12.67 1.18 24.28
CA SER A 293 12.16 0.86 22.95
C SER A 293 11.58 -0.55 22.94
N ASP A 294 10.70 -0.83 21.99
CA ASP A 294 9.96 -2.09 21.96
C ASP A 294 10.86 -3.32 21.69
N ASP A 295 12.05 -3.10 21.13
CA ASP A 295 13.14 -4.07 20.95
C ASP A 295 13.95 -4.34 22.24
N GLY A 296 13.60 -3.70 23.36
CA GLY A 296 14.26 -3.87 24.65
C GLY A 296 15.56 -3.10 24.82
N GLU A 297 16.03 -2.42 23.77
CA GLU A 297 17.21 -1.56 23.83
C GLU A 297 16.80 -0.12 24.22
N PRO A 298 17.45 0.50 25.21
CA PRO A 298 17.11 1.86 25.59
C PRO A 298 17.49 2.85 24.49
N ARG A 299 16.56 3.74 24.11
CA ARG A 299 16.82 4.80 23.13
C ARG A 299 16.76 6.18 23.77
N GLY A 300 17.62 7.07 23.29
CA GLY A 300 17.57 8.47 23.64
C GLY A 300 16.40 9.19 22.97
N GLN A 301 15.76 10.11 23.68
CA GLN A 301 14.68 10.94 23.17
C GLN A 301 14.91 12.41 23.49
N LEU A 302 14.83 13.26 22.47
CA LEU A 302 14.92 14.72 22.59
C LEU A 302 13.55 15.36 22.85
N GLY A 303 12.49 14.86 22.19
CA GLY A 303 11.14 15.40 22.29
C GLY A 303 10.91 16.67 21.47
N ALA A 304 11.50 16.72 20.27
CA ALA A 304 11.25 17.76 19.28
C ALA A 304 10.73 17.14 17.96
N ARG A 305 9.87 17.87 17.25
CA ARG A 305 9.45 17.57 15.88
C ARG A 305 10.39 18.29 14.94
N ILE A 306 11.06 17.54 14.07
CA ILE A 306 11.96 18.12 13.07
C ILE A 306 11.14 18.48 11.83
N GLY A 307 11.24 19.74 11.42
CA GLY A 307 10.72 20.29 10.19
C GLY A 307 11.61 19.92 9.01
N VAL A 308 10.98 19.97 7.85
CA VAL A 308 11.59 19.61 6.60
C VAL A 308 11.89 20.90 5.83
N ASP A 309 13.12 21.08 5.33
CA ASP A 309 13.42 22.19 4.42
C ASP A 309 12.60 22.02 3.12
N ALA A 310 11.60 22.89 2.96
CA ALA A 310 10.66 22.85 1.86
C ALA A 310 11.35 23.02 0.49
N ALA A 311 12.38 23.85 0.39
CA ALA A 311 13.07 24.11 -0.87
C ALA A 311 13.88 22.89 -1.34
N ALA A 312 14.57 22.24 -0.39
CA ALA A 312 15.29 21.01 -0.64
C ALA A 312 14.36 19.86 -1.04
N TRP A 313 13.19 19.76 -0.41
CA TRP A 313 12.18 18.77 -0.77
C TRP A 313 11.51 19.06 -2.11
N ASP A 314 11.23 20.31 -2.45
CA ASP A 314 10.69 20.69 -3.75
C ASP A 314 11.66 20.34 -4.89
N ALA A 315 12.97 20.50 -4.69
CA ALA A 315 13.97 20.12 -5.68
C ALA A 315 13.99 18.61 -6.00
N MET A 316 13.60 17.78 -5.03
CA MET A 316 13.48 16.33 -5.16
C MET A 316 12.14 15.87 -5.71
N ARG A 317 11.12 16.74 -5.76
CA ARG A 317 9.84 16.39 -6.38
C ARG A 317 9.99 16.30 -7.90
N THR A 318 9.31 15.32 -8.46
CA THR A 318 9.04 15.20 -9.89
C THR A 318 7.55 15.06 -10.06
N THR A 319 7.01 15.66 -11.13
CA THR A 319 5.60 15.51 -11.46
C THR A 319 5.50 14.81 -12.80
N ARG A 320 5.05 13.56 -12.78
CA ARG A 320 4.73 12.83 -14.00
C ARG A 320 3.27 13.09 -14.34
N GLN A 321 3.04 13.94 -15.33
CA GLN A 321 1.71 14.26 -15.84
C GLN A 321 1.59 13.84 -17.30
N LEU A 322 0.49 13.17 -17.64
CA LEU A 322 0.18 12.72 -18.99
C LEU A 322 -1.12 13.35 -19.48
N GLY A 323 -1.19 13.60 -20.78
CA GLY A 323 -2.45 14.03 -21.42
C GLY A 323 -3.53 12.93 -21.32
N PRO A 324 -4.83 13.27 -21.39
CA PRO A 324 -5.91 12.32 -21.16
C PRO A 324 -5.86 11.06 -22.02
N LEU A 325 -5.45 11.16 -23.28
CA LEU A 325 -5.34 10.01 -24.18
C LEU A 325 -4.08 9.17 -23.92
N ALA A 326 -2.96 9.81 -23.57
CA ALA A 326 -1.70 9.13 -23.25
C ALA A 326 -1.74 8.44 -21.88
N ALA A 327 -2.55 8.95 -20.96
CA ALA A 327 -2.73 8.38 -19.63
C ALA A 327 -3.48 7.02 -19.63
N ILE A 328 -4.30 6.74 -20.66
CA ILE A 328 -5.07 5.49 -20.74
C ILE A 328 -4.15 4.26 -20.83
N PRO A 329 -3.25 4.14 -21.82
CA PRO A 329 -2.34 3.00 -21.89
C PRO A 329 -1.45 2.92 -20.64
N ALA A 330 -0.95 4.06 -20.14
CA ALA A 330 -0.15 4.08 -18.91
C ALA A 330 -0.91 3.52 -17.69
N ALA A 331 -2.20 3.84 -17.55
CA ALA A 331 -3.03 3.31 -16.47
C ALA A 331 -3.30 1.81 -16.60
N VAL A 332 -3.56 1.32 -17.82
CA VAL A 332 -3.72 -0.11 -18.11
C VAL A 332 -2.42 -0.87 -17.82
N ASP A 333 -1.29 -0.36 -18.31
CA ASP A 333 0.03 -0.94 -18.08
C ASP A 333 0.36 -0.97 -16.60
N LYS A 334 0.07 0.11 -15.86
CA LYS A 334 0.29 0.14 -14.41
C LYS A 334 -0.59 -0.85 -13.66
N THR A 335 -1.87 -0.96 -14.03
CA THR A 335 -2.76 -1.97 -13.46
C THR A 335 -2.25 -3.38 -13.74
N TRP A 336 -1.77 -3.67 -14.95
CA TRP A 336 -1.20 -4.97 -15.29
C TRP A 336 0.09 -5.26 -14.51
N GLU A 337 1.01 -4.30 -14.44
CA GLU A 337 2.27 -4.41 -13.69
C GLU A 337 2.00 -4.77 -12.23
N VAL A 338 1.14 -4.00 -11.55
CA VAL A 338 0.78 -4.24 -10.15
C VAL A 338 0.07 -5.58 -10.00
N SER A 339 -0.81 -5.95 -10.93
CA SER A 339 -1.51 -7.25 -10.89
C SER A 339 -0.55 -8.42 -11.01
N ALA A 340 0.35 -8.37 -12.01
CA ALA A 340 1.32 -9.41 -12.27
C ALA A 340 2.29 -9.55 -11.10
N LEU A 341 2.80 -8.44 -10.57
CA LEU A 341 3.66 -8.44 -9.39
C LEU A 341 2.95 -9.03 -8.18
N THR A 342 1.68 -8.67 -7.96
CA THR A 342 0.87 -9.22 -6.86
C THR A 342 0.75 -10.74 -6.95
N VAL A 343 0.43 -11.28 -8.13
CA VAL A 343 0.36 -12.73 -8.37
C VAL A 343 1.72 -13.40 -8.17
N ARG A 344 2.80 -12.81 -8.69
CA ARG A 344 4.17 -13.33 -8.55
C ARG A 344 4.61 -13.40 -7.08
N LEU A 345 4.36 -12.34 -6.31
CA LEU A 345 4.67 -12.29 -4.88
C LEU A 345 3.87 -13.33 -4.10
N MET A 346 2.58 -13.49 -4.39
CA MET A 346 1.75 -14.52 -3.76
C MET A 346 2.22 -15.94 -4.09
N ALA A 347 2.54 -16.21 -5.36
CA ALA A 347 3.07 -17.50 -5.77
C ALA A 347 4.37 -17.84 -5.03
N ARG A 348 5.28 -16.87 -4.91
CA ARG A 348 6.54 -17.04 -4.16
C ARG A 348 6.38 -17.15 -2.65
N MET A 349 5.33 -16.55 -2.12
CA MET A 349 4.98 -16.70 -0.72
C MET A 349 4.53 -18.14 -0.44
N VAL A 350 3.73 -18.72 -1.34
CA VAL A 350 3.29 -20.12 -1.25
C VAL A 350 4.44 -21.11 -1.45
N THR A 351 5.43 -20.82 -2.31
CA THR A 351 6.63 -21.67 -2.46
C THR A 351 7.61 -21.53 -1.29
N GLY A 352 7.51 -20.46 -0.51
CA GLY A 352 8.36 -20.18 0.65
C GLY A 352 9.55 -19.25 0.37
N ASP A 353 9.66 -18.71 -0.85
CA ASP A 353 10.76 -17.81 -1.27
C ASP A 353 10.56 -16.37 -0.78
N VAL A 354 9.31 -15.96 -0.53
CA VAL A 354 8.94 -14.64 0.01
C VAL A 354 8.32 -14.81 1.40
N SER A 355 8.73 -13.98 2.37
CA SER A 355 8.21 -14.08 3.73
C SER A 355 6.73 -13.69 3.81
N TRP A 356 5.95 -14.44 4.58
CA TRP A 356 4.57 -14.10 4.93
C TRP A 356 4.45 -12.80 5.76
N ARG A 357 5.56 -12.30 6.32
CA ARG A 357 5.61 -11.01 7.03
C ARG A 357 5.27 -9.83 6.11
N ASN A 358 5.40 -10.00 4.80
CA ASN A 358 5.08 -8.97 3.81
C ASN A 358 3.57 -8.77 3.58
N VAL A 359 2.70 -9.61 4.15
CA VAL A 359 1.24 -9.43 4.05
C VAL A 359 0.82 -8.25 4.95
N SER A 360 0.37 -7.17 4.32
CA SER A 360 -0.21 -6.01 5.01
C SER A 360 -1.54 -6.37 5.68
N GLY A 361 -1.67 -6.11 6.98
CA GLY A 361 -2.93 -6.24 7.69
C GLY A 361 -3.76 -4.95 7.70
N PRO A 362 -4.95 -4.97 8.34
CA PRO A 362 -5.87 -3.83 8.37
C PRO A 362 -5.29 -2.57 9.02
N ILE A 363 -4.41 -2.71 10.01
CA ILE A 363 -3.80 -1.57 10.71
C ILE A 363 -2.81 -0.87 9.79
N GLN A 364 -1.98 -1.64 9.09
CA GLN A 364 -1.05 -1.05 8.12
C GLN A 364 -1.78 -0.36 6.97
N ILE A 365 -2.86 -0.95 6.45
CA ILE A 365 -3.69 -0.32 5.42
C ILE A 365 -4.29 0.98 5.96
N ALA A 366 -4.72 1.03 7.22
CA ALA A 366 -5.25 2.25 7.83
C ALA A 366 -4.20 3.36 7.96
N ASN A 367 -2.99 3.01 8.40
CA ASN A 367 -1.89 3.97 8.52
C ASN A 367 -1.50 4.55 7.15
N ILE A 368 -1.38 3.72 6.12
CA ILE A 368 -1.06 4.17 4.76
C ILE A 368 -2.20 5.03 4.19
N ALA A 369 -3.46 4.66 4.45
CA ALA A 369 -4.62 5.47 4.05
C ALA A 369 -4.58 6.86 4.70
N GLY A 370 -4.28 6.94 6.00
CA GLY A 370 -4.14 8.20 6.72
C GLY A 370 -3.00 9.08 6.22
N GLN A 371 -1.82 8.48 5.99
CA GLN A 371 -0.64 9.17 5.45
C GLN A 371 -0.88 9.69 4.03
N THR A 372 -1.47 8.87 3.15
CA THR A 372 -1.74 9.30 1.77
C THR A 372 -2.83 10.37 1.71
N ALA A 373 -3.84 10.29 2.58
CA ALA A 373 -4.87 11.32 2.71
C ALA A 373 -4.31 12.67 3.22
N SER A 374 -3.29 12.66 4.08
CA SER A 374 -2.64 13.89 4.54
C SER A 374 -1.67 14.48 3.52
N VAL A 375 -1.12 13.66 2.62
CA VAL A 375 -0.27 14.11 1.50
C VAL A 375 -1.10 14.82 0.44
N GLY A 376 -2.20 14.24 -0.02
CA GLY A 376 -3.01 14.81 -1.10
C GLY A 376 -4.04 13.85 -1.68
N LEU A 377 -4.95 14.39 -2.49
CA LEU A 377 -6.02 13.60 -3.12
C LEU A 377 -5.44 12.61 -4.14
N GLU A 378 -4.44 13.04 -4.91
CA GLU A 378 -3.74 12.24 -5.90
C GLU A 378 -3.04 11.03 -5.27
N ALA A 379 -2.39 11.21 -4.12
CA ALA A 379 -1.74 10.11 -3.38
C ALA A 379 -2.78 9.14 -2.82
N PHE A 380 -3.88 9.66 -2.26
CA PHE A 380 -4.98 8.85 -1.75
C PHE A 380 -5.67 8.04 -2.86
N VAL A 381 -5.95 8.64 -4.02
CA VAL A 381 -6.55 7.93 -5.17
C VAL A 381 -5.59 6.89 -5.74
N GLY A 382 -4.29 7.19 -5.82
CA GLY A 382 -3.26 6.21 -6.21
C GLY A 382 -3.20 5.01 -5.27
N PHE A 383 -3.34 5.24 -3.96
CA PHE A 383 -3.48 4.19 -2.97
C PHE A 383 -4.76 3.37 -3.16
N LEU A 384 -5.92 4.01 -3.40
CA LEU A 384 -7.16 3.29 -3.72
C LEU A 384 -6.99 2.41 -4.96
N ALA A 385 -6.31 2.89 -6.00
CA ALA A 385 -6.04 2.12 -7.20
C ALA A 385 -5.20 0.87 -6.87
N LEU A 386 -4.11 1.02 -6.12
CA LEU A 386 -3.25 -0.08 -5.68
C LEU A 386 -4.03 -1.14 -4.90
N VAL A 387 -4.79 -0.73 -3.88
CA VAL A 387 -5.58 -1.66 -3.06
C VAL A 387 -6.70 -2.30 -3.89
N SER A 388 -7.32 -1.57 -4.81
CA SER A 388 -8.34 -2.12 -5.72
C SER A 388 -7.79 -3.25 -6.58
N VAL A 389 -6.59 -3.09 -7.14
CA VAL A 389 -5.90 -4.16 -7.89
C VAL A 389 -5.65 -5.37 -6.99
N SER A 390 -5.08 -5.15 -5.79
CA SER A 390 -4.79 -6.24 -4.86
C SER A 390 -6.07 -7.00 -4.45
N LEU A 391 -7.17 -6.29 -4.17
CA LEU A 391 -8.46 -6.89 -3.86
C LEU A 391 -9.03 -7.68 -5.06
N ALA A 392 -8.90 -7.14 -6.27
CA ALA A 392 -9.34 -7.85 -7.48
C ALA A 392 -8.58 -9.17 -7.66
N VAL A 393 -7.24 -9.13 -7.61
CA VAL A 393 -6.37 -10.31 -7.75
C VAL A 393 -6.68 -11.34 -6.66
N LEU A 394 -6.75 -10.90 -5.39
CA LEU A 394 -7.07 -11.78 -4.27
C LEU A 394 -8.44 -12.45 -4.45
N ASN A 395 -9.47 -11.69 -4.80
CA ASN A 395 -10.81 -12.23 -4.98
C ASN A 395 -10.91 -13.15 -6.20
N LEU A 396 -10.00 -13.08 -7.17
CA LEU A 396 -9.92 -14.02 -8.29
C LEU A 396 -9.19 -15.33 -7.96
N LEU A 397 -8.52 -15.43 -6.82
CA LEU A 397 -7.86 -16.67 -6.41
C LEU A 397 -8.89 -17.79 -6.22
N PRO A 398 -8.55 -19.05 -6.57
CA PRO A 398 -9.44 -20.21 -6.48
C PRO A 398 -9.63 -20.69 -5.02
N VAL A 399 -9.96 -19.76 -4.11
CA VAL A 399 -10.22 -20.01 -2.69
C VAL A 399 -11.74 -20.04 -2.49
N PRO A 400 -12.33 -21.13 -1.98
CA PRO A 400 -13.79 -21.34 -1.91
C PRO A 400 -14.66 -20.24 -1.25
N VAL A 401 -14.09 -19.39 -0.39
CA VAL A 401 -14.80 -18.29 0.27
C VAL A 401 -14.77 -17.00 -0.54
N LEU A 402 -13.82 -16.89 -1.49
CA LEU A 402 -13.68 -15.76 -2.38
C LEU A 402 -14.46 -16.01 -3.68
N ASP A 403 -14.60 -14.96 -4.49
CA ASP A 403 -15.27 -15.04 -5.79
C ASP A 403 -14.63 -16.09 -6.72
N GLY A 404 -13.31 -16.17 -6.74
CA GLY A 404 -12.55 -17.12 -7.56
C GLY A 404 -12.82 -18.57 -7.20
N GLY A 405 -13.18 -18.87 -5.94
CA GLY A 405 -13.66 -20.18 -5.54
C GLY A 405 -15.02 -20.52 -6.18
N HIS A 406 -15.95 -19.57 -6.20
CA HIS A 406 -17.23 -19.73 -6.87
C HIS A 406 -17.05 -19.83 -8.40
N LEU A 407 -16.15 -19.03 -8.99
CA LEU A 407 -15.76 -19.15 -10.40
C LEU A 407 -15.22 -20.54 -10.71
N LEU A 408 -14.36 -21.09 -9.86
CA LEU A 408 -13.85 -22.46 -10.01
C LEU A 408 -14.99 -23.47 -10.01
N TYR A 409 -15.89 -23.41 -9.04
CA TYR A 409 -17.03 -24.34 -8.95
C TYR A 409 -17.96 -24.28 -10.15
N TYR A 410 -18.30 -23.08 -10.62
CA TYR A 410 -19.16 -22.91 -11.79
C TYR A 410 -18.46 -23.29 -13.09
N SER A 411 -17.14 -23.08 -13.18
CA SER A 411 -16.35 -23.54 -14.32
C SER A 411 -16.31 -25.06 -14.39
N ILE A 412 -16.10 -25.73 -13.25
CA ILE A 412 -16.17 -27.19 -13.15
C ILE A 412 -17.56 -27.70 -13.52
N GLU A 413 -18.63 -27.05 -13.05
CA GLU A 413 -20.01 -27.39 -13.42
C GLU A 413 -20.25 -27.24 -14.92
N TRP A 414 -19.77 -26.16 -15.53
CA TRP A 414 -19.94 -25.91 -16.96
C TRP A 414 -19.25 -26.99 -17.80
N ILE A 415 -18.03 -27.40 -17.42
CA ILE A 415 -17.29 -28.47 -18.10
C ILE A 415 -17.94 -29.85 -17.88
N ARG A 416 -18.42 -30.14 -16.67
CA ARG A 416 -18.99 -31.45 -16.31
C ARG A 416 -20.46 -31.60 -16.69
N GLY A 417 -21.16 -30.51 -17.00
CA GLY A 417 -22.60 -30.46 -17.24
C GLY A 417 -23.47 -30.68 -15.99
N ARG A 418 -22.88 -30.82 -14.80
CA ARG A 418 -23.60 -31.00 -13.53
C ARG A 418 -22.89 -30.32 -12.36
N PRO A 419 -23.62 -29.76 -11.38
CA PRO A 419 -23.03 -29.08 -10.24
C PRO A 419 -22.25 -30.05 -9.34
N LEU A 420 -21.27 -29.51 -8.61
CA LEU A 420 -20.61 -30.23 -7.53
C LEU A 420 -21.62 -30.59 -6.44
N SER A 421 -21.41 -31.72 -5.75
CA SER A 421 -22.28 -32.09 -4.62
C SER A 421 -22.20 -31.02 -3.53
N GLU A 422 -23.32 -30.82 -2.82
CA GLU A 422 -23.38 -29.85 -1.72
C GLU A 422 -22.34 -30.14 -0.65
N ALA A 423 -22.10 -31.42 -0.33
CA ALA A 423 -21.06 -31.83 0.62
C ALA A 423 -19.66 -31.34 0.22
N VAL A 424 -19.31 -31.35 -1.08
CA VAL A 424 -18.01 -30.87 -1.56
C VAL A 424 -17.95 -29.34 -1.51
N GLN A 425 -19.03 -28.64 -1.87
CA GLN A 425 -19.10 -27.18 -1.78
C GLN A 425 -18.94 -26.71 -0.33
N VAL A 426 -19.66 -27.34 0.61
CA VAL A 426 -19.60 -27.01 2.05
C VAL A 426 -18.21 -27.31 2.61
N ALA A 427 -17.64 -28.49 2.32
CA ALA A 427 -16.29 -28.84 2.79
C ALA A 427 -15.23 -27.86 2.25
N GLY A 428 -15.33 -27.48 0.97
CA GLY A 428 -14.46 -26.48 0.37
C GLY A 428 -14.63 -25.11 1.01
N GLN A 429 -15.86 -24.64 1.23
CA GLN A 429 -16.13 -23.37 1.91
C GLN A 429 -15.57 -23.34 3.35
N GLN A 430 -15.74 -24.43 4.11
CA GLN A 430 -15.17 -24.55 5.45
C GLN A 430 -13.64 -24.49 5.43
N ALA A 431 -12.99 -25.24 4.52
CA ALA A 431 -11.55 -25.20 4.35
C ALA A 431 -11.06 -23.80 3.96
N GLY A 432 -11.75 -23.14 3.02
CA GLY A 432 -11.46 -21.77 2.61
C GLY A 432 -11.65 -20.76 3.75
N MET A 433 -12.66 -20.94 4.59
CA MET A 433 -12.93 -20.07 5.75
C MET A 433 -11.82 -20.21 6.79
N VAL A 434 -11.40 -21.44 7.09
CA VAL A 434 -10.28 -21.70 7.99
C VAL A 434 -9.00 -21.07 7.46
N ALA A 435 -8.71 -21.24 6.16
CA ALA A 435 -7.54 -20.63 5.53
C ALA A 435 -7.57 -19.10 5.58
N LEU A 436 -8.72 -18.49 5.28
CA LEU A 436 -8.90 -17.04 5.36
C LEU A 436 -8.72 -16.53 6.79
N LEU A 437 -9.30 -17.21 7.78
CA LEU A 437 -9.14 -16.86 9.20
C LEU A 437 -7.67 -16.96 9.63
N MET A 438 -6.96 -18.02 9.23
CA MET A 438 -5.53 -18.16 9.50
C MET A 438 -4.72 -17.01 8.87
N LEU A 439 -5.01 -16.66 7.61
CA LEU A 439 -4.35 -15.55 6.93
C LEU A 439 -4.65 -14.21 7.61
N MET A 440 -5.89 -13.96 8.01
CA MET A 440 -6.28 -12.75 8.74
C MET A 440 -5.59 -12.67 10.10
N THR A 441 -5.51 -13.77 10.85
CA THR A 441 -4.78 -13.84 12.11
C THR A 441 -3.29 -13.58 11.89
N LEU A 442 -2.70 -14.15 10.84
CA LEU A 442 -1.30 -13.93 10.49
C LEU A 442 -1.03 -12.46 10.12
N ALA A 443 -1.88 -11.86 9.28
CA ALA A 443 -1.76 -10.45 8.90
C ALA A 443 -1.90 -9.52 10.11
N PHE A 444 -2.84 -9.81 11.01
CA PHE A 444 -3.01 -9.06 12.26
C PHE A 444 -1.82 -9.25 13.22
N TYR A 445 -1.29 -10.46 13.31
CA TYR A 445 -0.08 -10.76 14.08
C TYR A 445 1.13 -10.00 13.53
N ASN A 446 1.31 -9.98 12.20
CA ASN A 446 2.36 -9.19 11.54
C ASN A 446 2.20 -7.69 11.81
N ASP A 447 0.97 -7.17 11.75
CA ASP A 447 0.69 -5.78 12.08
C ASP A 447 1.07 -5.46 13.54
N ILE A 448 0.72 -6.34 14.50
CA ILE A 448 1.11 -6.18 15.91
C ILE A 448 2.62 -6.21 16.07
N LEU A 449 3.31 -7.19 15.49
CA LEU A 449 4.77 -7.27 15.57
C LEU A 449 5.41 -5.98 15.06
N ARG A 450 4.98 -5.48 13.90
CA ARG A 450 5.49 -4.23 13.32
C ARG A 450 5.22 -3.00 14.18
N LEU A 451 4.14 -3.01 14.96
CA LEU A 451 3.84 -1.93 15.92
C LEU A 451 4.68 -2.04 17.19
N LEU A 452 5.17 -3.23 17.52
CA LEU A 452 5.98 -3.54 18.70
C LEU A 452 7.48 -3.71 18.36
N GLY A 453 7.93 -3.28 17.18
CA GLY A 453 9.33 -3.43 16.74
C GLY A 453 9.66 -4.85 16.28
#